data_AF-A0A5P2QQB3-F1
#
_entry.id   AF-A0A5P2QQB3-F1
#
_cell.length_a   1.000
_cell.length_b   1.000
_cell.length_c   1.000
_cell.angle_alpha   90.00
_cell.angle_beta   90.00
_cell.angle_gamma   90.00
#
_symmetry.space_group_name_H-M   'P 1'
#
loop_
_entity.id
_entity.type
_entity.pdbx_description
1 polymer ?
#
loop_
_entity_poly.entity_id
_entity_poly.type
_entity_poly.pdbx_seq_one_letter_code
_entity_poly.pdbx_strand_id
1 'polypeptide(L)'
;MTVPVRSTAWSTAVPDWEDRIMSRRSLVPSLPLFDPVAEKALRIFKRLRVPDIIGTPTYGEVCGEWVFEFVRAIFGSYDPETKKRMIREFFLLVPKKNGKSAIAAAIMVTAIILNERPLCELLLIAPTISVAAISFDQAAGIIALDVDLTKMFHVQEHLRTITHRLTGAVLAIKAADPKVVTGTKAAYVLIDELHEFSEMSRAAAVLREIKGGLAARPDGFLLVITTQSKKPPAGVFKAELEKARAVRDGDIVLPMLAVLYELPLSVSQNGGWKDPKTWPLVNPRLGNEHGIEFLAEFLADQITAAEAGGIDEMILLASQHFNVQIGMALRADRWPGADHWEPCGDSGLTLDALIERSEVCVVGVDGGGLDDLFALAVIGRERDTRNWLHWAQAWAFPEVMQRRKEIAPRLLDFAAAGELILCDQIGDDVRDAVDIVERLEAEGLLPTDTPAVGLDAHGIAELLDELEARGFAEDRFVSVGQGWKLQQAVLTLPRRLKDRKLIHGASDLMAWNVGNAKTELKGSNYIVTKQVAGSAKIDALMATFNAAMLMFNNPQPSGSIEGFLANPIRVI
;
A
#
# COMPACT_ATOMS: atom_id res chain seq x y z
N MET A 1 -5.74 -23.76 -13.78
CA MET A 1 -4.88 -23.87 -14.98
C MET A 1 -3.43 -23.73 -14.51
N THR A 2 -2.62 -24.79 -14.61
CA THR A 2 -1.20 -24.73 -14.29
C THR A 2 -0.48 -23.93 -15.36
N VAL A 3 -0.11 -22.69 -15.04
CA VAL A 3 0.75 -21.86 -15.89
C VAL A 3 2.04 -22.65 -16.16
N PRO A 4 2.50 -22.77 -17.41
CA PRO A 4 3.74 -23.48 -17.70
C PRO A 4 4.89 -22.76 -17.00
N VAL A 5 5.48 -23.43 -16.00
CA VAL A 5 6.74 -23.03 -15.38
C VAL A 5 7.75 -22.87 -16.52
N ARG A 6 8.33 -21.66 -16.66
CA ARG A 6 9.47 -21.48 -17.56
C ARG A 6 10.59 -22.38 -17.05
N SER A 7 10.82 -23.51 -17.73
CA SER A 7 11.82 -24.51 -17.35
C SER A 7 13.27 -23.98 -17.30
N THR A 8 13.50 -22.74 -17.75
CA THR A 8 14.80 -22.08 -17.84
C THR A 8 14.97 -20.88 -16.91
N ALA A 9 13.97 -20.45 -16.14
CA ALA A 9 14.14 -19.30 -15.24
C ALA A 9 14.85 -19.72 -13.95
N TRP A 10 15.86 -18.98 -13.51
CA TRP A 10 16.48 -19.22 -12.20
C TRP A 10 15.48 -18.93 -11.10
N SER A 11 15.44 -19.80 -10.08
CA SER A 11 14.76 -19.47 -8.85
C SER A 11 15.56 -18.43 -8.09
N THR A 12 14.90 -17.36 -7.70
CA THR A 12 15.41 -16.27 -6.86
C THR A 12 14.77 -16.27 -5.47
N ALA A 13 14.03 -17.34 -5.15
CA ALA A 13 13.34 -17.48 -3.88
C ALA A 13 14.33 -17.57 -2.70
N VAL A 14 13.95 -16.92 -1.62
CA VAL A 14 14.61 -16.85 -0.31
C VAL A 14 13.54 -17.08 0.77
N PRO A 15 12.93 -18.29 0.86
CA PRO A 15 11.90 -18.56 1.87
C PRO A 15 12.44 -18.48 3.30
N ASP A 16 13.77 -18.59 3.48
CA ASP A 16 14.47 -18.40 4.75
C ASP A 16 14.84 -16.93 5.03
N TRP A 17 14.23 -15.95 4.35
CA TRP A 17 14.63 -14.54 4.44
C TRP A 17 14.53 -13.98 5.86
N GLU A 18 13.57 -14.41 6.67
CA GLU A 18 13.45 -13.97 8.07
C GLU A 18 14.68 -14.37 8.87
N ASP A 19 15.10 -15.64 8.77
CA ASP A 19 16.32 -16.11 9.40
C ASP A 19 17.54 -15.37 8.85
N ARG A 20 17.60 -15.12 7.54
CA ARG A 20 18.71 -14.40 6.92
C ARG A 20 18.82 -12.98 7.43
N ILE A 21 17.74 -12.22 7.45
CA ILE A 21 17.79 -10.83 7.90
C ILE A 21 18.13 -10.76 9.38
N MET A 22 17.56 -11.63 10.22
CA MET A 22 17.85 -11.69 11.65
C MET A 22 19.29 -12.11 11.96
N SER A 23 19.90 -12.95 11.10
CA SER A 23 21.30 -13.36 11.19
C SER A 23 22.26 -12.52 10.34
N ARG A 24 21.79 -11.43 9.72
CA ARG A 24 22.55 -10.56 8.80
C ARG A 24 23.23 -11.30 7.64
N ARG A 25 22.65 -12.43 7.21
CA ARG A 25 23.06 -13.14 5.99
C ARG A 25 22.53 -12.42 4.76
N SER A 26 23.16 -12.66 3.61
CA SER A 26 22.77 -12.04 2.33
C SER A 26 21.32 -12.38 1.94
N LEU A 27 20.57 -11.33 1.59
CA LEU A 27 19.24 -11.46 0.99
C LEU A 27 19.29 -11.79 -0.51
N VAL A 28 20.49 -11.82 -1.12
CA VAL A 28 20.69 -12.34 -2.47
C VAL A 28 20.94 -13.85 -2.37
N PRO A 29 20.11 -14.72 -3.00
CA PRO A 29 20.37 -16.16 -2.97
C PRO A 29 21.61 -16.51 -3.78
N SER A 30 22.18 -17.69 -3.53
CA SER A 30 23.20 -18.24 -4.41
C SER A 30 22.58 -18.52 -5.79
N LEU A 31 23.07 -17.81 -6.80
CA LEU A 31 22.59 -17.92 -8.17
C LEU A 31 23.70 -18.49 -9.06
N PRO A 32 23.37 -19.27 -10.11
CA PRO A 32 24.37 -19.82 -11.04
C PRO A 32 24.84 -18.74 -12.03
N LEU A 33 25.47 -17.69 -11.51
CA LEU A 33 25.90 -16.52 -12.28
C LEU A 33 26.92 -16.88 -13.36
N PHE A 34 26.89 -16.13 -14.46
CA PHE A 34 27.98 -16.10 -15.43
C PHE A 34 29.15 -15.28 -14.85
N ASP A 35 29.95 -15.93 -14.00
CA ASP A 35 31.00 -15.29 -13.19
C ASP A 35 31.94 -14.36 -13.97
N PRO A 36 32.46 -14.68 -15.18
CA PRO A 36 33.34 -13.77 -15.89
C PRO A 36 32.71 -12.41 -16.19
N VAL A 37 31.40 -12.37 -16.50
CA VAL A 37 30.66 -11.13 -16.76
C VAL A 37 30.35 -10.42 -15.45
N ALA A 38 29.95 -11.17 -14.42
CA ALA A 38 29.67 -10.65 -13.09
C ALA A 38 30.88 -9.92 -12.49
N GLU A 39 32.06 -10.57 -12.51
CA GLU A 39 33.31 -10.01 -11.97
C GLU A 39 33.83 -8.83 -12.79
N LYS A 40 33.67 -8.87 -14.12
CA LYS A 40 34.00 -7.72 -14.97
C LYS A 40 33.17 -6.50 -14.59
N ALA A 41 31.86 -6.68 -14.42
CA ALA A 41 30.95 -5.61 -14.04
C ALA A 41 31.22 -5.09 -12.63
N LEU A 42 31.42 -5.99 -11.68
CA LEU A 42 31.74 -5.61 -10.31
C LEU A 42 33.03 -4.81 -10.23
N ARG A 43 34.08 -5.19 -10.98
CA ARG A 43 35.34 -4.43 -11.03
C ARG A 43 35.16 -3.03 -11.62
N ILE A 44 34.31 -2.87 -12.63
CA ILE A 44 33.98 -1.54 -13.17
C ILE A 44 33.26 -0.72 -12.11
N PHE A 45 32.18 -1.27 -11.54
CA PHE A 45 31.38 -0.63 -10.51
C PHE A 45 32.23 -0.17 -9.32
N LYS A 46 33.08 -1.07 -8.78
CA LYS A 46 33.97 -0.78 -7.64
C LYS A 46 34.96 0.35 -7.92
N ARG A 47 35.31 0.63 -9.17
CA ARG A 47 36.26 1.69 -9.55
C ARG A 47 35.60 3.05 -9.80
N LEU A 48 34.28 3.09 -9.97
CA LEU A 48 33.55 4.35 -10.12
C LEU A 48 33.72 5.17 -8.83
N ARG A 49 33.86 6.49 -8.96
CA ARG A 49 33.98 7.41 -7.82
C ARG A 49 32.63 7.98 -7.45
N VAL A 50 32.41 8.16 -6.16
CA VAL A 50 31.18 8.75 -5.61
C VAL A 50 31.32 10.28 -5.60
N PRO A 51 30.51 11.02 -6.38
CA PRO A 51 30.74 12.46 -6.58
C PRO A 51 30.32 13.35 -5.41
N ASP A 52 29.43 12.88 -4.54
CA ASP A 52 28.86 13.66 -3.44
C ASP A 52 29.47 13.35 -2.07
N ILE A 53 30.59 12.61 -2.04
CA ILE A 53 31.37 12.34 -0.82
C ILE A 53 32.71 13.08 -0.90
N ILE A 54 33.08 13.76 0.19
CA ILE A 54 34.38 14.44 0.30
C ILE A 54 35.52 13.47 0.01
N GLY A 55 36.46 13.88 -0.85
CA GLY A 55 37.56 13.04 -1.31
C GLY A 55 37.22 12.12 -2.48
N THR A 56 35.94 12.03 -2.87
CA THR A 56 35.45 11.22 -4.00
C THR A 56 35.94 9.77 -3.97
N PRO A 57 35.75 9.05 -2.84
CA PRO A 57 36.15 7.65 -2.75
C PRO A 57 35.40 6.82 -3.78
N THR A 58 35.92 5.64 -4.06
CA THR A 58 35.32 4.70 -4.98
C THR A 58 34.14 3.96 -4.34
N TYR A 59 33.18 3.48 -5.14
CA TYR A 59 32.12 2.59 -4.64
C TYR A 59 32.70 1.29 -4.04
N GLY A 60 33.89 0.86 -4.46
CA GLY A 60 34.59 -0.26 -3.86
C GLY A 60 35.07 -0.02 -2.44
N GLU A 61 35.32 1.24 -2.05
CA GLU A 61 35.75 1.63 -0.70
C GLU A 61 34.56 1.87 0.23
N VAL A 62 33.43 2.40 -0.27
CA VAL A 62 32.31 2.84 0.59
C VAL A 62 31.10 1.92 0.63
N CYS A 63 30.94 1.00 -0.33
CA CYS A 63 29.82 0.06 -0.34
C CYS A 63 30.14 -1.21 0.43
N GLY A 64 29.10 -1.79 1.06
CA GLY A 64 29.19 -3.10 1.70
C GLY A 64 28.96 -4.25 0.73
N GLU A 65 29.22 -5.47 1.21
CA GLU A 65 29.14 -6.70 0.41
C GLU A 65 27.75 -6.91 -0.22
N TRP A 66 26.68 -6.53 0.46
CA TRP A 66 25.31 -6.63 -0.08
C TRP A 66 25.13 -5.89 -1.43
N VAL A 67 25.83 -4.77 -1.62
CA VAL A 67 25.81 -4.03 -2.89
C VAL A 67 26.55 -4.82 -3.96
N PHE A 68 27.68 -5.42 -3.60
CA PHE A 68 28.51 -6.18 -4.53
C PHE A 68 27.81 -7.46 -4.98
N GLU A 69 27.16 -8.18 -4.07
CA GLU A 69 26.32 -9.33 -4.39
C GLU A 69 25.15 -8.94 -5.29
N PHE A 70 24.50 -7.80 -5.03
CA PHE A 70 23.42 -7.30 -5.88
C PHE A 70 23.91 -6.91 -7.28
N VAL A 71 25.05 -6.22 -7.39
CA VAL A 71 25.70 -5.89 -8.67
C VAL A 71 26.09 -7.16 -9.44
N ARG A 72 26.68 -8.15 -8.76
CA ARG A 72 27.00 -9.45 -9.36
C ARG A 72 25.74 -10.15 -9.86
N ALA A 73 24.65 -10.17 -9.10
CA ALA A 73 23.39 -10.77 -9.53
C ALA A 73 22.79 -10.04 -10.73
N ILE A 74 22.85 -8.71 -10.77
CA ILE A 74 22.39 -7.90 -11.90
C ILE A 74 23.17 -8.31 -13.15
N PHE A 75 24.49 -8.17 -13.18
CA PHE A 75 25.26 -8.36 -14.41
C PHE A 75 25.60 -9.82 -14.72
N GLY A 76 25.73 -10.66 -13.70
CA GLY A 76 25.99 -12.10 -13.83
C GLY A 76 24.79 -12.93 -14.24
N SER A 77 23.59 -12.35 -14.26
CA SER A 77 22.41 -13.02 -14.83
C SER A 77 22.25 -12.79 -16.34
N TYR A 78 23.26 -12.21 -17.00
CA TYR A 78 23.33 -12.06 -18.45
C TYR A 78 24.22 -13.13 -19.06
N ASP A 79 23.66 -13.93 -19.97
CA ASP A 79 24.37 -14.92 -20.76
C ASP A 79 25.10 -14.22 -21.93
N PRO A 80 26.45 -14.21 -21.94
CA PRO A 80 27.22 -13.54 -22.97
C PRO A 80 27.16 -14.25 -24.34
N GLU A 81 26.80 -15.54 -24.39
CA GLU A 81 26.71 -16.32 -25.63
C GLU A 81 25.34 -16.11 -26.28
N THR A 82 24.26 -16.33 -25.52
CA THR A 82 22.91 -16.20 -26.06
C THR A 82 22.38 -14.76 -26.06
N LYS A 83 23.08 -13.84 -25.38
CA LYS A 83 22.70 -12.42 -25.20
C LYS A 83 21.34 -12.27 -24.50
N LYS A 84 20.98 -13.23 -23.63
CA LYS A 84 19.72 -13.26 -22.89
C LYS A 84 19.97 -13.16 -21.39
N ARG A 85 19.02 -12.56 -20.69
CA ARG A 85 19.02 -12.50 -19.23
C ARG A 85 18.17 -13.58 -18.60
N MET A 86 18.72 -14.21 -17.56
CA MET A 86 18.03 -15.15 -16.69
C MET A 86 17.16 -14.43 -15.66
N ILE A 87 17.57 -13.23 -15.24
CA ILE A 87 16.81 -12.32 -14.38
C ILE A 87 16.66 -10.98 -15.09
N ARG A 88 15.41 -10.50 -15.17
CA ARG A 88 15.01 -9.31 -15.96
C ARG A 88 14.45 -8.18 -15.10
N GLU A 89 13.93 -8.47 -13.92
CA GLU A 89 13.42 -7.46 -12.98
C GLU A 89 14.23 -7.55 -11.67
N PHE A 90 14.67 -6.41 -11.14
CA PHE A 90 15.36 -6.30 -9.87
C PHE A 90 14.60 -5.31 -9.00
N PHE A 91 14.12 -5.76 -7.85
CA PHE A 91 13.34 -4.95 -6.93
C PHE A 91 14.11 -4.78 -5.62
N LEU A 92 14.55 -3.57 -5.31
CA LEU A 92 15.30 -3.24 -4.11
C LEU A 92 14.46 -2.32 -3.21
N LEU A 93 14.04 -2.84 -2.06
CA LEU A 93 13.41 -2.09 -0.99
C LEU A 93 14.44 -1.86 0.13
N VAL A 94 14.88 -0.61 0.33
CA VAL A 94 15.89 -0.28 1.33
C VAL A 94 15.64 1.12 1.90
N PRO A 95 15.80 1.38 3.22
CA PRO A 95 15.48 2.67 3.82
C PRO A 95 16.33 3.83 3.27
N LYS A 96 15.86 5.06 3.49
CA LYS A 96 16.64 6.27 3.22
C LYS A 96 17.96 6.24 3.97
N LYS A 97 18.95 6.97 3.46
CA LYS A 97 20.33 7.04 3.96
C LYS A 97 21.19 5.77 3.75
N ASN A 98 20.69 4.77 3.00
CA ASN A 98 21.49 3.63 2.52
C ASN A 98 22.11 3.83 1.12
N GLY A 99 21.96 5.02 0.51
CA GLY A 99 22.62 5.35 -0.77
C GLY A 99 21.95 4.77 -2.02
N LYS A 100 20.68 4.33 -1.93
CA LYS A 100 19.97 3.61 -3.01
C LYS A 100 20.05 4.28 -4.39
N SER A 101 19.74 5.58 -4.49
CA SER A 101 19.75 6.30 -5.78
C SER A 101 21.17 6.46 -6.34
N ALA A 102 22.16 6.72 -5.48
CA ALA A 102 23.56 6.79 -5.90
C ALA A 102 24.09 5.43 -6.39
N ILE A 103 23.75 4.34 -5.69
CA ILE A 103 24.10 2.97 -6.09
C ILE A 103 23.43 2.62 -7.43
N ALA A 104 22.13 2.92 -7.58
CA ALA A 104 21.41 2.67 -8.82
C ALA A 104 21.95 3.49 -10.00
N ALA A 105 22.33 4.76 -9.79
CA ALA A 105 22.99 5.56 -10.80
C ALA A 105 24.32 4.92 -11.26
N ALA A 106 25.15 4.44 -10.32
CA ALA A 106 26.39 3.73 -10.64
C ALA A 106 26.15 2.38 -11.36
N ILE A 107 25.07 1.67 -11.03
CA ILE A 107 24.63 0.48 -11.78
C ILE A 107 24.28 0.87 -13.23
N MET A 108 23.54 1.97 -13.44
CA MET A 108 23.18 2.44 -14.77
C MET A 108 24.41 2.90 -15.58
N VAL A 109 25.38 3.57 -14.95
CA VAL A 109 26.67 3.90 -15.57
C VAL A 109 27.44 2.63 -15.95
N THR A 110 27.48 1.63 -15.07
CA THR A 110 28.10 0.33 -15.36
C THR A 110 27.40 -0.37 -16.52
N ALA A 111 26.07 -0.28 -16.59
CA ALA A 111 25.28 -0.86 -17.67
C ALA A 111 25.57 -0.20 -19.03
N ILE A 112 25.64 1.14 -19.11
CA ILE A 112 25.95 1.81 -20.39
C ILE A 112 27.41 1.59 -20.83
N ILE A 113 28.35 1.40 -19.89
CA ILE A 113 29.74 1.01 -20.21
C ILE A 113 29.81 -0.40 -20.80
N LEU A 114 29.06 -1.34 -20.23
CA LEU A 114 29.07 -2.75 -20.65
C LEU A 114 28.15 -3.04 -21.84
N ASN A 115 27.28 -2.10 -22.19
CA ASN A 115 26.30 -2.26 -23.24
C ASN A 115 26.97 -2.49 -24.61
N GLU A 116 26.57 -3.58 -25.27
CA GLU A 116 27.02 -3.92 -26.64
C GLU A 116 26.02 -3.46 -27.71
N ARG A 117 24.81 -3.04 -27.32
CA ARG A 117 23.75 -2.65 -28.26
C ARG A 117 24.01 -1.26 -28.85
N PRO A 118 24.14 -1.12 -30.18
CA PRO A 118 24.22 0.18 -30.84
C PRO A 118 22.93 0.99 -30.61
N LEU A 119 23.07 2.30 -30.37
CA LEU A 119 21.95 3.22 -30.16
C LEU A 119 21.00 2.74 -29.04
N CYS A 120 21.53 2.06 -28.02
CA CYS A 120 20.75 1.57 -26.90
C CYS A 120 20.16 2.74 -26.11
N GLU A 121 18.89 2.65 -25.73
CA GLU A 121 18.25 3.61 -24.85
C GLU A 121 18.23 3.06 -23.41
N LEU A 122 18.69 3.88 -22.47
CA LEU A 122 18.63 3.67 -21.03
C LEU A 122 17.79 4.78 -20.42
N LEU A 123 16.84 4.44 -19.54
CA LEU A 123 15.89 5.40 -18.98
C LEU A 123 16.00 5.51 -17.48
N LEU A 124 15.96 6.75 -17.00
CA LEU A 124 15.76 7.10 -15.60
C LEU A 124 14.33 7.64 -15.45
N ILE A 125 13.52 6.96 -14.65
CA ILE A 125 12.11 7.29 -14.42
C ILE A 125 11.89 7.43 -12.91
N ALA A 126 11.19 8.47 -12.51
CA ALA A 126 10.79 8.72 -11.13
C ALA A 126 9.44 9.45 -11.11
N PRO A 127 8.80 9.67 -9.95
CA PRO A 127 7.49 10.33 -9.88
C PRO A 127 7.53 11.75 -10.48
N THR A 128 8.67 12.42 -10.35
CA THR A 128 8.93 13.74 -10.94
C THR A 128 10.29 13.78 -11.63
N ILE A 129 10.45 14.70 -12.59
CA ILE A 129 11.72 14.90 -13.30
C ILE A 129 12.82 15.40 -12.36
N SER A 130 12.47 16.10 -11.26
CA SER A 130 13.45 16.53 -10.25
C SER A 130 13.97 15.36 -9.42
N VAL A 131 13.13 14.38 -9.07
CA VAL A 131 13.58 13.17 -8.38
C VAL A 131 14.47 12.34 -9.32
N ALA A 132 14.08 12.19 -10.59
CA ALA A 132 14.91 11.50 -11.58
C ALA A 132 16.26 12.21 -11.81
N ALA A 133 16.32 13.53 -11.63
CA ALA A 133 17.56 14.32 -11.77
C ALA A 133 18.61 13.90 -10.74
N ILE A 134 18.21 13.48 -9.54
CA ILE A 134 19.16 13.01 -8.52
C ILE A 134 20.01 11.86 -9.06
N SER A 135 19.39 10.85 -9.67
CA SER A 135 20.11 9.73 -10.27
C SER A 135 20.92 10.13 -11.51
N PHE A 136 20.43 11.10 -12.29
CA PHE A 136 21.16 11.63 -13.45
C PHE A 136 22.41 12.40 -13.05
N ASP A 137 22.29 13.31 -12.08
CA ASP A 137 23.38 14.16 -11.60
C ASP A 137 24.48 13.30 -10.96
N GLN A 138 24.11 12.23 -10.27
CA GLN A 138 25.05 11.21 -9.78
C GLN A 138 25.79 10.52 -10.94
N ALA A 139 25.08 10.08 -11.98
CA ALA A 139 25.70 9.47 -13.15
C ALA A 139 26.64 10.44 -13.89
N ALA A 140 26.23 11.69 -14.07
CA ALA A 140 27.05 12.74 -14.68
C ALA A 140 28.31 13.03 -13.84
N GLY A 141 28.16 13.12 -12.52
CA GLY A 141 29.26 13.32 -11.59
C GLY A 141 30.27 12.18 -11.61
N ILE A 142 29.80 10.92 -11.66
CA ILE A 142 30.68 9.74 -11.81
C ILE A 142 31.54 9.87 -13.08
N ILE A 143 30.94 10.28 -14.20
CA ILE A 143 31.65 10.45 -15.48
C ILE A 143 32.65 11.60 -15.40
N ALA A 144 32.27 12.73 -14.78
CA ALA A 144 33.11 13.91 -14.67
C ALA A 144 34.39 13.67 -13.85
N LEU A 145 34.36 12.70 -12.92
CA LEU A 145 35.49 12.36 -12.06
C LEU A 145 36.53 11.41 -12.68
N ASP A 146 36.27 10.89 -13.89
CA ASP A 146 37.18 9.97 -14.57
C ASP A 146 37.50 10.46 -16.00
N VAL A 147 38.78 10.72 -16.25
CA VAL A 147 39.27 11.27 -17.52
C VAL A 147 38.99 10.37 -18.72
N ASP A 148 38.91 9.05 -18.53
CA ASP A 148 38.61 8.13 -19.63
C ASP A 148 37.10 8.02 -19.85
N LEU A 149 36.29 8.12 -18.80
CA LEU A 149 34.83 8.23 -18.95
C LEU A 149 34.44 9.54 -19.66
N THR A 150 35.08 10.68 -19.37
CA THR A 150 34.78 11.94 -20.09
C THR A 150 35.11 11.88 -21.58
N LYS A 151 36.10 11.07 -21.98
CA LYS A 151 36.38 10.79 -23.40
C LYS A 151 35.35 9.84 -24.01
N MET A 152 34.83 8.89 -23.23
CA MET A 152 33.87 7.88 -23.68
C MET A 152 32.45 8.44 -23.81
N PHE A 153 32.07 9.39 -22.95
CA PHE A 153 30.72 9.93 -22.84
C PHE A 153 30.64 11.41 -23.24
N HIS A 154 29.46 11.81 -23.69
CA HIS A 154 29.07 13.20 -23.85
C HIS A 154 27.89 13.49 -22.93
N VAL A 155 28.15 14.27 -21.88
CA VAL A 155 27.12 14.70 -20.92
C VAL A 155 26.52 16.01 -21.41
N GLN A 156 25.19 16.06 -21.53
CA GLN A 156 24.41 17.24 -21.88
C GLN A 156 23.42 17.52 -20.74
N GLU A 157 23.87 18.27 -19.74
CA GLU A 157 23.10 18.51 -18.50
C GLU A 157 21.75 19.18 -18.76
N HIS A 158 21.70 20.18 -19.64
CA HIS A 158 20.47 20.88 -20.02
C HIS A 158 19.42 19.96 -20.67
N LEU A 159 19.86 18.91 -21.38
CA LEU A 159 18.98 17.88 -21.94
C LEU A 159 18.83 16.66 -21.04
N ARG A 160 19.52 16.65 -19.89
CA ARG A 160 19.58 15.53 -18.95
C ARG A 160 19.84 14.20 -19.65
N THR A 161 20.85 14.24 -20.52
CA THR A 161 21.21 13.15 -21.44
C THR A 161 22.71 12.88 -21.37
N ILE A 162 23.09 11.59 -21.29
CA ILE A 162 24.47 11.11 -21.38
C ILE A 162 24.57 10.17 -22.58
N THR A 163 25.43 10.51 -23.54
CA THR A 163 25.62 9.73 -24.77
C THR A 163 26.96 9.02 -24.78
N HIS A 164 26.98 7.71 -24.97
CA HIS A 164 28.20 6.94 -25.22
C HIS A 164 28.68 7.20 -26.65
N ARG A 165 29.87 7.78 -26.84
CA ARG A 165 30.32 8.26 -28.15
C ARG A 165 30.52 7.17 -29.20
N LEU A 166 30.99 5.98 -28.81
CA LEU A 166 31.24 4.88 -29.75
C LEU A 166 29.96 4.14 -30.17
N THR A 167 29.13 3.73 -29.22
CA THR A 167 27.91 2.95 -29.49
C THR A 167 26.71 3.82 -29.86
N GLY A 168 26.76 5.12 -29.55
CA GLY A 168 25.63 6.04 -29.62
C GLY A 168 24.51 5.71 -28.61
N ALA A 169 24.78 4.84 -27.62
CA ALA A 169 23.83 4.56 -26.55
C ALA A 169 23.58 5.82 -25.71
N VAL A 170 22.35 5.98 -25.21
CA VAL A 170 21.89 7.16 -24.50
C VAL A 170 21.28 6.77 -23.17
N LEU A 171 21.73 7.39 -22.09
CA LEU A 171 21.06 7.42 -20.80
C LEU A 171 20.34 8.77 -20.63
N ALA A 172 19.03 8.76 -20.43
CA ALA A 172 18.23 9.97 -20.32
C ALA A 172 17.10 9.85 -19.30
N ILE A 173 16.67 11.00 -18.77
CA ILE A 173 15.46 11.07 -17.94
C ILE A 173 14.21 11.07 -18.83
N LYS A 174 13.19 10.30 -18.43
CA LYS A 174 11.83 10.43 -18.98
C LYS A 174 10.81 10.67 -17.89
N ALA A 175 9.81 11.49 -18.22
CA ALA A 175 8.66 11.70 -17.36
C ALA A 175 7.87 10.40 -17.22
N ALA A 176 7.35 10.14 -16.02
CA ALA A 176 6.45 9.03 -15.73
C ALA A 176 5.03 9.30 -16.30
N ASP A 177 4.94 9.42 -17.63
CA ASP A 177 3.67 9.54 -18.36
C ASP A 177 3.60 8.45 -19.44
N PRO A 178 2.47 7.71 -19.56
CA PRO A 178 2.34 6.65 -20.54
C PRO A 178 2.65 7.11 -21.97
N LYS A 179 2.22 8.32 -22.37
CA LYS A 179 2.45 8.84 -23.73
C LYS A 179 3.93 9.07 -24.04
N VAL A 180 4.74 9.34 -23.00
CA VAL A 180 6.19 9.57 -23.13
C VAL A 180 6.95 8.24 -23.18
N VAL A 181 6.43 7.22 -22.50
CA VAL A 181 7.08 5.92 -22.35
C VAL A 181 6.62 4.90 -23.41
N THR A 182 5.40 5.05 -23.95
CA THR A 182 4.91 4.26 -25.09
C THR A 182 5.83 4.44 -26.31
N GLY A 183 6.20 3.32 -26.94
CA GLY A 183 7.07 3.32 -28.12
C GLY A 183 8.56 3.51 -27.83
N THR A 184 8.94 3.69 -26.57
CA THR A 184 10.35 3.68 -26.16
C THR A 184 10.96 2.29 -26.36
N LYS A 185 12.22 2.27 -26.78
CA LYS A 185 12.95 1.04 -27.14
C LYS A 185 14.02 0.70 -26.11
N ALA A 186 13.83 1.23 -24.89
CA ALA A 186 14.77 1.14 -23.79
C ALA A 186 15.08 -0.31 -23.41
N ALA A 187 16.37 -0.62 -23.27
CA ALA A 187 16.82 -1.92 -22.80
C ALA A 187 17.09 -1.89 -21.29
N TYR A 188 17.53 -0.77 -20.73
CA TYR A 188 17.81 -0.67 -19.31
C TYR A 188 16.96 0.45 -18.71
N VAL A 189 16.16 0.14 -17.70
CA VAL A 189 15.25 1.11 -17.09
C VAL A 189 15.44 1.10 -15.58
N LEU A 190 15.67 2.29 -15.00
CA LEU A 190 15.61 2.54 -13.57
C LEU A 190 14.28 3.23 -13.25
N ILE A 191 13.51 2.65 -12.32
CA ILE A 191 12.40 3.32 -11.64
C ILE A 191 12.86 3.63 -10.21
N ASP A 192 13.00 4.92 -9.88
CA ASP A 192 13.32 5.41 -8.54
C ASP A 192 12.06 5.84 -7.78
N GLU A 193 12.06 5.64 -6.47
CA GLU A 193 10.96 5.94 -5.54
C GLU A 193 9.59 5.38 -5.95
N LEU A 194 9.51 4.07 -6.26
CA LEU A 194 8.23 3.43 -6.68
C LEU A 194 7.07 3.69 -5.70
N HIS A 195 7.32 3.78 -4.39
CA HIS A 195 6.26 4.02 -3.41
C HIS A 195 5.48 5.32 -3.64
N GLU A 196 6.09 6.36 -4.19
CA GLU A 196 5.42 7.62 -4.51
C GLU A 196 4.52 7.48 -5.77
N PHE A 197 4.67 6.42 -6.58
CA PHE A 197 3.76 6.12 -7.70
C PHE A 197 2.39 5.64 -7.21
N SER A 198 2.20 5.28 -5.92
CA SER A 198 0.89 4.88 -5.39
C SER A 198 -0.16 5.98 -5.48
N GLU A 199 0.27 7.24 -5.56
CA GLU A 199 -0.61 8.41 -5.64
C GLU A 199 -0.85 8.87 -7.09
N MET A 200 -0.24 8.18 -8.06
CA MET A 200 -0.33 8.51 -9.48
C MET A 200 -1.35 7.63 -10.19
N SER A 201 -2.48 8.22 -10.60
CA SER A 201 -3.55 7.51 -11.32
C SER A 201 -3.10 6.81 -12.62
N ARG A 202 -2.02 7.28 -13.25
CA ARG A 202 -1.47 6.70 -14.50
C ARG A 202 -0.32 5.71 -14.27
N ALA A 203 0.12 5.47 -13.03
CA ALA A 203 1.30 4.66 -12.75
C ALA A 203 1.21 3.25 -13.36
N ALA A 204 0.04 2.62 -13.30
CA ALA A 204 -0.14 1.25 -13.78
C ALA A 204 0.08 1.16 -15.30
N ALA A 205 -0.40 2.15 -16.03
CA ALA A 205 -0.14 2.25 -17.46
C ALA A 205 1.35 2.50 -17.75
N VAL A 206 2.02 3.37 -17.00
CA VAL A 206 3.47 3.62 -17.15
C VAL A 206 4.27 2.33 -16.99
N LEU A 207 4.07 1.58 -15.89
CA LEU A 207 4.82 0.34 -15.67
C LEU A 207 4.51 -0.73 -16.71
N ARG A 208 3.25 -0.82 -17.17
CA ARG A 208 2.87 -1.76 -18.24
C ARG A 208 3.62 -1.47 -19.54
N GLU A 209 3.71 -0.19 -19.93
CA GLU A 209 4.45 0.21 -21.14
C GLU A 209 5.95 -0.07 -21.01
N ILE A 210 6.55 0.20 -19.84
CA ILE A 210 7.96 -0.12 -19.56
C ILE A 210 8.22 -1.62 -19.72
N LYS A 211 7.43 -2.45 -19.06
CA LYS A 211 7.57 -3.92 -19.10
C LYS A 211 7.30 -4.47 -20.49
N GLY A 212 6.34 -3.89 -21.22
CA GLY A 212 6.07 -4.21 -22.62
C GLY A 212 7.26 -3.91 -23.53
N GLY A 213 7.89 -2.75 -23.38
CA GLY A 213 9.10 -2.38 -24.14
C GLY A 213 10.28 -3.34 -23.91
N LEU A 214 10.47 -3.75 -22.65
CA LEU A 214 11.52 -4.70 -22.26
C LEU A 214 11.29 -6.12 -22.80
N ALA A 215 10.06 -6.49 -23.17
CA ALA A 215 9.79 -7.81 -23.75
C ALA A 215 10.55 -8.06 -25.05
N ALA A 216 10.85 -7.01 -25.82
CA ALA A 216 11.64 -7.05 -27.05
C ALA A 216 13.16 -6.85 -26.81
N ARG A 217 13.61 -6.81 -25.55
CA ARG A 217 15.00 -6.54 -25.13
C ARG A 217 15.47 -7.63 -24.17
N PRO A 218 15.80 -8.83 -24.68
CA PRO A 218 16.20 -9.97 -23.82
C PRO A 218 17.52 -9.73 -23.05
N ASP A 219 18.32 -8.78 -23.51
CA ASP A 219 19.58 -8.27 -22.93
C ASP A 219 19.36 -7.20 -21.84
N GLY A 220 18.14 -6.67 -21.75
CA GLY A 220 17.75 -5.56 -20.90
C GLY A 220 17.24 -5.94 -19.52
N PHE A 221 17.22 -4.98 -18.59
CA PHE A 221 16.63 -5.16 -17.27
C PHE A 221 15.81 -3.95 -16.80
N LEU A 222 14.85 -4.22 -15.92
CA LEU A 222 14.17 -3.24 -15.08
C LEU A 222 14.78 -3.28 -13.68
N LEU A 223 15.33 -2.16 -13.23
CA LEU A 223 15.73 -1.96 -11.85
C LEU A 223 14.70 -1.03 -11.19
N VAL A 224 14.06 -1.51 -10.14
CA VAL A 224 13.14 -0.73 -9.31
C VAL A 224 13.77 -0.57 -7.94
N ILE A 225 13.91 0.67 -7.49
CA ILE A 225 14.37 0.99 -6.14
C ILE A 225 13.30 1.80 -5.40
N THR A 226 13.12 1.52 -4.11
CA THR A 226 12.14 2.24 -3.29
C THR A 226 12.42 2.09 -1.79
N THR A 227 11.76 2.91 -0.98
CA THR A 227 11.53 2.72 0.45
C THR A 227 10.07 2.33 0.71
N GLN A 228 9.68 2.07 1.95
CA GLN A 228 8.25 1.96 2.29
C GLN A 228 7.50 3.28 2.11
N SER A 229 6.18 3.20 1.94
CA SER A 229 5.31 4.37 1.82
C SER A 229 4.95 4.95 3.19
N LYS A 230 4.71 6.26 3.22
CA LYS A 230 4.21 6.99 4.40
C LYS A 230 2.72 6.70 4.67
N LYS A 231 2.05 6.05 3.72
CA LYS A 231 0.64 5.63 3.79
C LYS A 231 0.58 4.12 3.55
N PRO A 232 -0.53 3.46 3.93
CA PRO A 232 -0.76 2.08 3.52
C PRO A 232 -0.58 1.92 2.00
N PRO A 233 0.21 0.93 1.54
CA PRO A 233 0.44 0.70 0.12
C PRO A 233 -0.86 0.60 -0.67
N ALA A 234 -0.90 1.21 -1.85
CA ALA A 234 -2.04 1.16 -2.76
C ALA A 234 -1.57 1.12 -4.22
N GLY A 235 -2.47 0.69 -5.11
CA GLY A 235 -2.25 0.63 -6.54
C GLY A 235 -0.95 -0.08 -6.92
N VAL A 236 -0.17 0.53 -7.81
CA VAL A 236 1.04 -0.10 -8.38
C VAL A 236 2.08 -0.45 -7.32
N PHE A 237 2.24 0.38 -6.29
CA PHE A 237 3.22 0.07 -5.25
C PHE A 237 2.80 -1.18 -4.46
N LYS A 238 1.52 -1.30 -4.08
CA LYS A 238 0.98 -2.50 -3.42
C LYS A 238 1.21 -3.74 -4.30
N ALA A 239 0.79 -3.67 -5.57
CA ALA A 239 0.91 -4.78 -6.50
C ALA A 239 2.35 -5.25 -6.73
N GLU A 240 3.30 -4.32 -6.94
CA GLU A 240 4.71 -4.69 -7.15
C GLU A 240 5.40 -5.16 -5.87
N LEU A 241 5.06 -4.59 -4.71
CA LEU A 241 5.58 -5.03 -3.41
C LEU A 241 5.10 -6.45 -3.05
N GLU A 242 3.81 -6.72 -3.20
CA GLU A 242 3.22 -8.05 -2.97
C GLU A 242 3.80 -9.09 -3.93
N LYS A 243 3.93 -8.75 -5.22
CA LYS A 243 4.60 -9.61 -6.19
C LYS A 243 6.07 -9.87 -5.82
N ALA A 244 6.80 -8.84 -5.37
CA ALA A 244 8.20 -9.00 -4.94
C ALA A 244 8.32 -9.93 -3.72
N ARG A 245 7.42 -9.79 -2.73
CA ARG A 245 7.33 -10.72 -1.58
C ARG A 245 6.98 -12.14 -2.02
N ALA A 246 5.97 -12.33 -2.85
CA ALA A 246 5.58 -13.65 -3.37
C ALA A 246 6.72 -14.34 -4.15
N VAL A 247 7.56 -13.58 -4.88
CA VAL A 247 8.76 -14.12 -5.55
C VAL A 247 9.84 -14.47 -4.54
N ARG A 248 10.11 -13.60 -3.55
CA ARG A 248 11.05 -13.88 -2.46
C ARG A 248 10.62 -15.12 -1.67
N ASP A 249 9.34 -15.26 -1.36
CA ASP A 249 8.82 -16.32 -0.50
C ASP A 249 8.69 -17.65 -1.27
N GLY A 250 8.73 -17.60 -2.61
CA GLY A 250 8.70 -18.78 -3.49
C GLY A 250 7.30 -19.18 -3.96
N ASP A 251 6.27 -18.41 -3.60
CA ASP A 251 4.88 -18.60 -4.02
C ASP A 251 4.69 -18.41 -5.52
N ILE A 252 5.48 -17.49 -6.12
CA ILE A 252 5.44 -17.18 -7.54
C ILE A 252 6.85 -17.26 -8.13
N VAL A 253 6.99 -17.99 -9.25
CA VAL A 253 8.27 -18.09 -9.98
C VAL A 253 8.29 -17.13 -11.16
N LEU A 254 9.07 -16.04 -11.04
CA LEU A 254 9.31 -15.05 -12.09
C LEU A 254 10.81 -14.77 -12.25
N PRO A 255 11.28 -14.30 -13.41
CA PRO A 255 12.67 -13.87 -13.60
C PRO A 255 12.91 -12.49 -12.95
N MET A 256 12.65 -12.43 -11.64
CA MET A 256 12.73 -11.25 -10.78
C MET A 256 13.61 -11.58 -9.57
N LEU A 257 14.53 -10.71 -9.20
CA LEU A 257 15.21 -10.78 -7.90
C LEU A 257 14.65 -9.68 -6.98
N ALA A 258 14.06 -10.09 -5.86
CA ALA A 258 13.55 -9.18 -4.84
C ALA A 258 14.52 -9.16 -3.63
N VAL A 259 15.07 -7.99 -3.33
CA VAL A 259 15.94 -7.75 -2.17
C VAL A 259 15.20 -6.76 -1.26
N LEU A 260 14.61 -7.28 -0.19
CA LEU A 260 13.71 -6.53 0.68
C LEU A 260 14.30 -6.39 2.09
N TYR A 261 14.79 -5.20 2.42
CA TYR A 261 15.23 -4.87 3.78
C TYR A 261 14.03 -4.43 4.62
N GLU A 262 13.30 -5.41 5.15
CA GLU A 262 12.15 -5.23 6.03
C GLU A 262 12.22 -6.23 7.20
N LEU A 263 11.76 -5.84 8.39
CA LEU A 263 11.75 -6.73 9.54
C LEU A 263 10.65 -7.79 9.40
N PRO A 264 10.87 -9.02 9.91
CA PRO A 264 9.80 -9.99 10.11
C PRO A 264 8.64 -9.37 10.89
N LEU A 265 7.40 -9.72 10.55
CA LEU A 265 6.23 -9.11 11.18
C LEU A 265 6.23 -9.32 12.69
N SER A 266 6.67 -10.50 13.14
CA SER A 266 6.85 -10.88 14.55
C SER A 266 7.81 -9.96 15.33
N VAL A 267 8.76 -9.31 14.64
CA VAL A 267 9.75 -8.39 15.21
C VAL A 267 9.33 -6.94 15.01
N SER A 268 8.77 -6.60 13.85
CA SER A 268 8.39 -5.21 13.54
C SER A 268 7.20 -4.71 14.36
N GLN A 269 6.29 -5.61 14.75
CA GLN A 269 5.11 -5.26 15.54
C GLN A 269 5.49 -4.75 16.95
N ASN A 270 4.54 -4.09 17.61
CA ASN A 270 4.69 -3.57 18.98
C ASN A 270 5.94 -2.67 19.20
N GLY A 271 6.40 -2.01 18.12
CA GLY A 271 7.52 -1.08 18.19
C GLY A 271 8.91 -1.73 18.17
N GLY A 272 9.05 -3.01 17.83
CA GLY A 272 10.38 -3.65 17.80
C GLY A 272 11.35 -3.01 16.80
N TRP A 273 10.86 -2.34 15.76
CA TRP A 273 11.69 -1.53 14.86
C TRP A 273 12.41 -0.35 15.53
N LYS A 274 11.91 0.11 16.70
CA LYS A 274 12.56 1.16 17.49
C LYS A 274 13.78 0.65 18.26
N ASP A 275 13.90 -0.66 18.48
CA ASP A 275 15.04 -1.24 19.21
C ASP A 275 16.32 -1.04 18.37
N PRO A 276 17.36 -0.35 18.90
CA PRO A 276 18.65 -0.17 18.24
C PRO A 276 19.30 -1.45 17.73
N LYS A 277 19.03 -2.60 18.35
CA LYS A 277 19.54 -3.91 17.92
C LYS A 277 19.00 -4.32 16.55
N THR A 278 17.81 -3.85 16.17
CA THR A 278 17.14 -4.18 14.91
C THR A 278 17.55 -3.26 13.75
N TRP A 279 18.08 -2.06 14.03
CA TRP A 279 18.37 -1.08 12.98
C TRP A 279 19.32 -1.58 11.91
N PRO A 280 20.44 -2.27 12.22
CA PRO A 280 21.35 -2.76 11.19
C PRO A 280 20.78 -3.90 10.35
N LEU A 281 19.65 -4.51 10.76
CA LEU A 281 18.99 -5.57 10.00
C LEU A 281 18.31 -5.01 8.74
N VAL A 282 17.74 -3.81 8.84
CA VAL A 282 17.08 -3.11 7.71
C VAL A 282 17.90 -1.97 7.12
N ASN A 283 18.89 -1.47 7.85
CA ASN A 283 19.86 -0.50 7.37
C ASN A 283 21.22 -1.17 7.18
N PRO A 284 21.46 -1.86 6.05
CA PRO A 284 22.69 -2.61 5.82
C PRO A 284 23.95 -1.72 5.86
N ARG A 285 23.81 -0.39 5.70
CA ARG A 285 24.92 0.55 5.89
C ARG A 285 25.42 0.62 7.34
N LEU A 286 24.56 0.41 8.33
CA LEU A 286 24.95 0.40 9.76
C LEU A 286 25.71 -0.88 10.15
N GLY A 287 25.59 -1.95 9.37
CA GLY A 287 26.19 -3.25 9.67
C GLY A 287 27.62 -3.44 9.14
N ASN A 288 28.14 -2.50 8.34
CA ASN A 288 29.46 -2.61 7.74
C ASN A 288 30.55 -2.03 8.65
N GLU A 289 31.81 -2.42 8.44
CA GLU A 289 32.99 -1.88 9.14
C GLU A 289 33.22 -0.37 8.91
N HIS A 290 32.61 0.19 7.86
CA HIS A 290 32.52 1.64 7.60
C HIS A 290 31.21 2.25 8.14
N GLY A 291 30.52 1.53 9.02
CA GLY A 291 29.28 1.93 9.65
C GLY A 291 29.45 3.30 10.28
N ILE A 292 28.67 4.26 9.79
CA ILE A 292 28.76 5.61 10.30
C ILE A 292 28.05 5.62 11.65
N GLU A 293 28.82 5.71 12.75
CA GLU A 293 28.30 5.92 14.12
C GLU A 293 27.24 7.03 14.13
N PHE A 294 27.48 8.11 13.38
CA PHE A 294 26.54 9.22 13.19
C PHE A 294 25.17 8.83 12.59
N LEU A 295 25.03 7.74 11.81
CA LEU A 295 23.70 7.31 11.34
C LEU A 295 22.89 6.67 12.47
N ALA A 296 23.52 5.90 13.36
CA ALA A 296 22.83 5.33 14.51
C ALA A 296 22.40 6.44 15.49
N GLU A 297 23.29 7.39 15.76
CA GLU A 297 22.97 8.58 16.57
C GLU A 297 21.84 9.41 15.94
N PHE A 298 21.93 9.68 14.63
CA PHE A 298 20.87 10.35 13.89
C PHE A 298 19.52 9.63 14.03
N LEU A 299 19.48 8.30 13.91
CA LEU A 299 18.24 7.54 14.07
C LEU A 299 17.69 7.63 15.50
N ALA A 300 18.55 7.59 16.52
CA ALA A 300 18.16 7.77 17.91
C ALA A 300 17.56 9.17 18.17
N ASP A 301 18.21 10.21 17.63
CA ASP A 301 17.74 11.60 17.72
C ASP A 301 16.41 11.77 16.99
N GLN A 302 16.26 11.19 15.80
CA GLN A 302 15.01 11.24 15.05
C GLN A 302 13.87 10.51 15.77
N ILE A 303 14.13 9.37 16.43
CA ILE A 303 13.12 8.70 17.25
C ILE A 303 12.68 9.61 18.39
N THR A 304 13.64 10.21 19.11
CA THR A 304 13.35 11.14 20.22
C THR A 304 12.54 12.34 19.75
N ALA A 305 12.93 12.94 18.61
CA ALA A 305 12.20 14.05 18.01
C ALA A 305 10.79 13.65 17.58
N ALA A 306 10.63 12.51 16.90
CA ALA A 306 9.34 12.01 16.45
C ALA A 306 8.41 11.64 17.62
N GLU A 307 8.95 11.18 18.75
CA GLU A 307 8.14 10.95 19.96
C GLU A 307 7.57 12.25 20.53
N ALA A 308 8.28 13.37 20.38
CA ALA A 308 7.82 14.69 20.78
C ALA A 308 6.91 15.35 19.71
N GLY A 309 7.21 15.18 18.43
CA GLY A 309 6.47 15.74 17.29
C GLY A 309 5.19 14.99 16.95
N GLY A 310 4.99 13.82 17.56
CA GLY A 310 3.77 13.05 17.44
C GLY A 310 3.80 12.07 16.27
N ILE A 311 2.62 11.54 15.96
CA ILE A 311 2.59 10.28 15.24
C ILE A 311 2.90 10.38 13.73
N ASP A 312 2.62 11.52 13.10
CA ASP A 312 2.89 11.67 11.67
C ASP A 312 4.40 11.68 11.42
N GLU A 313 5.17 12.28 12.32
CA GLU A 313 6.63 12.17 12.34
C GLU A 313 7.08 10.74 12.63
N MET A 314 6.40 10.04 13.54
CA MET A 314 6.67 8.62 13.84
C MET A 314 6.42 7.71 12.63
N ILE A 315 5.32 7.89 11.90
CA ILE A 315 4.99 7.16 10.66
C ILE A 315 6.03 7.46 9.59
N LEU A 316 6.37 8.73 9.41
CA LEU A 316 7.38 9.16 8.45
C LEU A 316 8.71 8.50 8.77
N LEU A 317 9.13 8.52 10.02
CA LEU A 317 10.37 7.91 10.46
C LEU A 317 10.36 6.38 10.26
N ALA A 318 9.31 5.71 10.74
CA ALA A 318 9.15 4.26 10.65
C ALA A 318 9.21 3.76 9.19
N SER A 319 8.45 4.40 8.30
CA SER A 319 8.42 4.03 6.88
C SER A 319 9.74 4.36 6.15
N GLN A 320 10.29 5.56 6.37
CA GLN A 320 11.40 6.05 5.56
C GLN A 320 12.77 5.59 6.03
N HIS A 321 12.97 5.33 7.32
CA HIS A 321 14.26 4.99 7.91
C HIS A 321 14.33 3.57 8.46
N PHE A 322 13.19 2.90 8.63
CA PHE A 322 13.13 1.52 9.12
C PHE A 322 12.35 0.57 8.19
N ASN A 323 11.85 1.07 7.05
CA ASN A 323 11.05 0.30 6.09
C ASN A 323 9.84 -0.42 6.73
N VAL A 324 9.27 0.17 7.77
CA VAL A 324 8.03 -0.34 8.37
C VAL A 324 6.88 -0.03 7.42
N GLN A 325 6.16 -1.08 6.99
CA GLN A 325 4.93 -0.88 6.23
C GLN A 325 3.87 -0.29 7.16
N ILE A 326 3.29 0.84 6.75
CA ILE A 326 2.29 1.54 7.55
C ILE A 326 0.94 0.83 7.42
N GLY A 327 0.42 0.36 8.56
CA GLY A 327 -0.94 -0.16 8.73
C GLY A 327 -1.83 0.78 9.55
N MET A 328 -3.03 0.33 9.95
CA MET A 328 -4.00 1.15 10.71
C MET A 328 -3.48 1.59 12.10
N ALA A 329 -2.55 0.81 12.66
CA ALA A 329 -2.16 0.84 14.07
C ALA A 329 -1.14 1.91 14.47
N LEU A 330 -0.83 2.92 13.64
CA LEU A 330 0.13 3.99 14.00
C LEU A 330 -0.41 5.44 13.93
N ARG A 331 -1.46 5.90 14.67
CA ARG A 331 -1.87 7.33 14.79
C ARG A 331 -2.35 7.70 16.21
N ALA A 332 -1.99 8.87 16.74
CA ALA A 332 -2.17 9.29 18.15
C ALA A 332 -3.50 10.01 18.44
N ASP A 333 -4.10 10.66 17.45
CA ASP A 333 -5.39 11.35 17.50
C ASP A 333 -6.52 10.52 16.88
N ARG A 334 -6.23 9.29 16.47
CA ARG A 334 -7.20 8.41 15.82
C ARG A 334 -8.33 8.01 16.75
N TRP A 335 -9.40 7.51 16.16
CA TRP A 335 -10.45 6.87 16.91
C TRP A 335 -9.92 5.63 17.67
N PRO A 336 -10.06 5.53 19.01
CA PRO A 336 -9.47 4.45 19.82
C PRO A 336 -9.86 3.02 19.39
N GLY A 337 -10.94 2.86 18.62
CA GLY A 337 -11.34 1.57 18.07
C GLY A 337 -10.34 1.04 17.03
N ALA A 338 -9.59 1.91 16.37
CA ALA A 338 -8.61 1.52 15.34
C ALA A 338 -7.50 0.61 15.89
N ASP A 339 -7.08 0.78 17.15
CA ASP A 339 -6.08 -0.05 17.84
C ASP A 339 -6.50 -1.51 17.99
N HIS A 340 -7.80 -1.76 17.92
CA HIS A 340 -8.42 -3.04 18.23
C HIS A 340 -9.19 -3.60 17.05
N TRP A 341 -9.15 -2.93 15.88
CA TRP A 341 -9.89 -3.33 14.69
C TRP A 341 -9.30 -4.60 14.08
N GLU A 342 -8.06 -4.57 13.57
CA GLU A 342 -7.43 -5.71 12.86
C GLU A 342 -7.55 -7.07 13.59
N PRO A 343 -7.34 -7.17 14.93
CA PRO A 343 -7.49 -8.45 15.64
C PRO A 343 -8.92 -9.01 15.74
N CYS A 344 -9.93 -8.23 15.36
CA CYS A 344 -11.34 -8.62 15.35
C CYS A 344 -11.85 -9.01 13.95
N GLY A 345 -10.94 -9.04 12.96
CA GLY A 345 -11.27 -9.44 11.60
C GLY A 345 -11.44 -10.95 11.43
N ASP A 346 -12.52 -11.34 10.78
CA ASP A 346 -12.82 -12.68 10.30
C ASP A 346 -13.20 -12.59 8.81
N SER A 347 -12.29 -12.97 7.92
CA SER A 347 -12.54 -12.92 6.47
C SER A 347 -13.62 -13.90 6.00
N GLY A 348 -14.03 -14.85 6.84
CA GLY A 348 -15.19 -15.72 6.60
C GLY A 348 -16.53 -15.07 6.92
N LEU A 349 -16.55 -13.91 7.60
CA LEU A 349 -17.77 -13.20 7.96
C LEU A 349 -18.27 -12.32 6.79
N THR A 350 -18.90 -12.95 5.80
CA THR A 350 -19.66 -12.28 4.74
C THR A 350 -21.04 -11.81 5.23
N LEU A 351 -21.77 -11.03 4.41
CA LEU A 351 -23.17 -10.68 4.72
C LEU A 351 -24.03 -11.94 4.92
N ASP A 352 -23.83 -12.97 4.09
CA ASP A 352 -24.57 -14.23 4.21
C ASP A 352 -24.29 -14.93 5.55
N ALA A 353 -23.02 -15.01 5.94
CA ALA A 353 -22.63 -15.59 7.23
C ALA A 353 -23.18 -14.76 8.40
N LEU A 354 -23.21 -13.43 8.27
CA LEU A 354 -23.82 -12.54 9.26
C LEU A 354 -25.32 -12.81 9.40
N ILE A 355 -26.06 -12.90 8.28
CA ILE A 355 -27.50 -13.19 8.25
C ILE A 355 -27.78 -14.54 8.93
N GLU A 356 -27.06 -15.60 8.56
CA GLU A 356 -27.24 -16.94 9.11
C GLU A 356 -27.02 -16.99 10.64
N ARG A 357 -25.98 -16.31 11.12
CA ARG A 357 -25.56 -16.35 12.52
C ARG A 357 -26.36 -15.41 13.43
N SER A 358 -27.07 -14.43 12.87
CA SER A 358 -27.72 -13.39 13.66
C SER A 358 -29.12 -13.77 14.12
N GLU A 359 -29.46 -13.35 15.35
CA GLU A 359 -30.84 -13.40 15.83
C GLU A 359 -31.63 -12.15 15.42
N VAL A 360 -30.97 -10.99 15.39
CA VAL A 360 -31.55 -9.71 14.98
C VAL A 360 -30.46 -8.85 14.32
N CYS A 361 -30.85 -8.07 13.32
CA CYS A 361 -29.99 -7.15 12.61
C CYS A 361 -30.55 -5.73 12.68
N VAL A 362 -29.65 -4.75 12.69
CA VAL A 362 -29.98 -3.35 12.45
C VAL A 362 -29.06 -2.80 11.38
N VAL A 363 -29.55 -1.79 10.68
CA VAL A 363 -28.86 -1.17 9.56
C VAL A 363 -28.55 0.27 9.90
N GLY A 364 -27.37 0.73 9.51
CA GLY A 364 -26.99 2.12 9.55
C GLY A 364 -26.56 2.58 8.18
N VAL A 365 -26.91 3.81 7.81
CA VAL A 365 -26.55 4.41 6.52
C VAL A 365 -25.92 5.78 6.73
N ASP A 366 -24.89 6.07 5.95
CA ASP A 366 -24.35 7.41 5.74
C ASP A 366 -24.59 7.75 4.26
N GLY A 367 -25.47 8.73 4.01
CA GLY A 367 -25.90 9.08 2.65
C GLY A 367 -24.77 9.62 1.77
N GLY A 368 -23.68 10.11 2.36
CA GLY A 368 -22.57 10.69 1.59
C GLY A 368 -23.02 11.77 0.60
N GLY A 369 -22.20 12.05 -0.40
CA GLY A 369 -22.55 12.95 -1.50
C GLY A 369 -21.62 12.72 -2.68
N LEU A 370 -21.76 13.48 -3.77
CA LEU A 370 -20.98 13.27 -5.01
C LEU A 370 -19.44 13.42 -4.86
N ASP A 371 -18.93 13.81 -3.69
CA ASP A 371 -17.50 13.86 -3.37
C ASP A 371 -17.10 12.88 -2.25
N ASP A 372 -18.06 12.24 -1.58
CA ASP A 372 -17.91 11.26 -0.50
C ASP A 372 -18.43 9.87 -0.94
N LEU A 373 -18.36 8.88 -0.05
CA LEU A 373 -18.93 7.55 -0.30
C LEU A 373 -20.34 7.50 0.29
N PHE A 374 -21.31 6.92 -0.43
CA PHE A 374 -22.54 6.44 0.18
C PHE A 374 -22.20 5.11 0.87
N ALA A 375 -22.66 4.87 2.10
CA ALA A 375 -22.29 3.65 2.82
C ALA A 375 -23.41 3.08 3.69
N LEU A 376 -23.46 1.75 3.76
CA LEU A 376 -24.39 0.98 4.58
C LEU A 376 -23.59 0.02 5.47
N ALA A 377 -23.97 -0.07 6.75
CA ALA A 377 -23.44 -1.04 7.69
C ALA A 377 -24.57 -1.86 8.31
N VAL A 378 -24.37 -3.17 8.38
CA VAL A 378 -25.25 -4.10 9.09
C VAL A 378 -24.55 -4.54 10.37
N ILE A 379 -25.25 -4.40 11.50
CA ILE A 379 -24.82 -5.00 12.76
C ILE A 379 -25.83 -6.07 13.13
N GLY A 380 -25.37 -7.31 13.11
CA GLY A 380 -26.11 -8.48 13.60
C GLY A 380 -25.73 -8.81 15.04
N ARG A 381 -26.69 -9.29 15.84
CA ARG A 381 -26.41 -9.88 17.14
C ARG A 381 -26.36 -11.40 16.98
N GLU A 382 -25.19 -11.98 17.19
CA GLU A 382 -24.96 -13.42 17.03
C GLU A 382 -25.81 -14.23 18.02
N ARG A 383 -26.42 -15.31 17.54
CA ARG A 383 -27.14 -16.29 18.35
C ARG A 383 -26.20 -16.87 19.43
N ASP A 384 -26.74 -17.12 20.61
CA ASP A 384 -26.06 -17.71 21.78
C ASP A 384 -24.98 -16.83 22.44
N THR A 385 -24.02 -16.32 21.68
CA THR A 385 -22.88 -15.54 22.22
C THR A 385 -23.27 -14.08 22.49
N ARG A 386 -24.27 -13.57 21.74
CA ARG A 386 -24.66 -12.16 21.70
C ARG A 386 -23.50 -11.22 21.28
N ASN A 387 -22.48 -11.76 20.64
CA ASN A 387 -21.46 -10.96 19.98
C ASN A 387 -22.09 -10.12 18.88
N TRP A 388 -21.46 -9.01 18.54
CA TRP A 388 -21.90 -8.20 17.41
C TRP A 388 -21.11 -8.63 16.19
N LEU A 389 -21.81 -8.98 15.13
CA LEU A 389 -21.27 -9.26 13.81
C LEU A 389 -21.45 -8.01 12.97
N HIS A 390 -20.40 -7.61 12.26
CA HIS A 390 -20.39 -6.39 11.47
C HIS A 390 -20.01 -6.68 10.02
N TRP A 391 -20.81 -6.13 9.12
CA TRP A 391 -20.53 -6.07 7.69
C TRP A 391 -20.88 -4.68 7.18
N ALA A 392 -20.14 -4.16 6.20
CA ALA A 392 -20.43 -2.88 5.58
C ALA A 392 -20.10 -2.90 4.09
N GLN A 393 -20.83 -2.08 3.34
CA GLN A 393 -20.67 -1.85 1.92
C GLN A 393 -20.65 -0.35 1.67
N ALA A 394 -19.84 0.07 0.69
CA ALA A 394 -19.86 1.44 0.20
C ALA A 394 -20.12 1.47 -1.30
N TRP A 395 -20.61 2.62 -1.75
CA TRP A 395 -20.88 2.95 -3.14
C TRP A 395 -20.24 4.29 -3.47
N ALA A 396 -19.78 4.42 -4.71
CA ALA A 396 -19.21 5.67 -5.21
C ALA A 396 -19.52 5.88 -6.69
N PHE A 397 -19.78 7.12 -7.04
CA PHE A 397 -19.84 7.54 -8.45
C PHE A 397 -18.42 7.74 -9.02
N PRO A 398 -18.17 7.38 -10.29
CA PRO A 398 -16.85 7.50 -10.92
C PRO A 398 -16.20 8.89 -10.84
N GLU A 399 -17.01 9.95 -10.72
CA GLU A 399 -16.60 11.34 -10.55
C GLU A 399 -15.72 11.56 -9.33
N VAL A 400 -15.91 10.80 -8.24
CA VAL A 400 -15.07 10.88 -7.04
C VAL A 400 -13.60 10.62 -7.40
N MET A 401 -13.33 9.64 -8.28
CA MET A 401 -11.96 9.31 -8.71
C MET A 401 -11.37 10.37 -9.65
N GLN A 402 -12.22 11.10 -10.38
CA GLN A 402 -11.79 12.21 -11.24
C GLN A 402 -11.43 13.45 -10.41
N ARG A 403 -12.20 13.73 -9.35
CA ARG A 403 -12.01 14.84 -8.42
C ARG A 403 -10.87 14.57 -7.44
N ARG A 404 -10.80 13.35 -6.89
CA ARG A 404 -9.86 12.92 -5.86
C ARG A 404 -8.85 11.92 -6.42
N LYS A 405 -8.04 12.40 -7.37
CA LYS A 405 -7.06 11.58 -8.11
C LYS A 405 -6.05 10.86 -7.20
N GLU A 406 -5.75 11.44 -6.04
CA GLU A 406 -4.79 10.90 -5.07
C GLU A 406 -5.29 9.63 -4.36
N ILE A 407 -6.61 9.47 -4.17
CA ILE A 407 -7.21 8.27 -3.56
C ILE A 407 -7.84 7.32 -4.58
N ALA A 408 -7.93 7.74 -5.85
CA ALA A 408 -8.52 6.93 -6.91
C ALA A 408 -7.91 5.51 -7.01
N PRO A 409 -6.58 5.31 -6.92
CA PRO A 409 -6.01 3.96 -6.93
C PRO A 409 -6.56 3.07 -5.81
N ARG A 410 -6.74 3.63 -4.61
CA ARG A 410 -7.25 2.91 -3.45
C ARG A 410 -8.74 2.57 -3.59
N LEU A 411 -9.55 3.49 -4.11
CA LEU A 411 -10.96 3.21 -4.39
C LEU A 411 -11.13 2.11 -5.43
N LEU A 412 -10.29 2.10 -6.47
CA LEU A 412 -10.27 1.03 -7.46
C LEU A 412 -9.82 -0.31 -6.87
N ASP A 413 -8.86 -0.31 -5.94
CA ASP A 413 -8.46 -1.52 -5.21
C ASP A 413 -9.65 -2.12 -4.42
N PHE A 414 -10.45 -1.28 -3.73
CA PHE A 414 -11.66 -1.75 -3.02
C PHE A 414 -12.74 -2.25 -3.98
N ALA A 415 -12.90 -1.58 -5.12
CA ALA A 415 -13.87 -2.01 -6.13
C ALA A 415 -13.51 -3.37 -6.73
N ALA A 416 -12.22 -3.60 -6.99
CA ALA A 416 -11.72 -4.90 -7.45
C ALA A 416 -11.92 -6.01 -6.39
N ALA A 417 -11.90 -5.67 -5.10
CA ALA A 417 -12.17 -6.58 -4.00
C ALA A 417 -13.68 -6.80 -3.72
N GLY A 418 -14.57 -6.08 -4.41
CA GLY A 418 -16.03 -6.12 -4.16
C GLY A 418 -16.49 -5.35 -2.92
N GLU A 419 -15.59 -4.63 -2.26
CA GLU A 419 -15.87 -3.88 -1.02
C GLU A 419 -16.41 -2.46 -1.28
N LEU A 420 -16.22 -1.96 -2.50
CA LEU A 420 -16.78 -0.72 -3.02
C LEU A 420 -17.51 -0.99 -4.33
N ILE A 421 -18.76 -0.55 -4.47
CA ILE A 421 -19.50 -0.63 -5.73
C ILE A 421 -19.37 0.71 -6.46
N LEU A 422 -19.05 0.66 -7.75
CA LEU A 422 -19.02 1.84 -8.60
C LEU A 422 -20.36 1.97 -9.32
N CYS A 423 -21.10 3.03 -9.02
CA CYS A 423 -22.45 3.26 -9.57
C CYS A 423 -22.38 3.78 -11.01
N ASP A 424 -23.29 3.31 -11.87
CA ASP A 424 -23.39 3.76 -13.26
C ASP A 424 -24.40 4.92 -13.39
N GLN A 425 -25.47 4.89 -12.59
CA GLN A 425 -26.57 5.85 -12.61
C GLN A 425 -26.89 6.35 -11.20
N ILE A 426 -27.37 7.59 -11.12
CA ILE A 426 -27.90 8.15 -9.87
C ILE A 426 -29.04 7.25 -9.38
N GLY A 427 -28.99 6.88 -8.10
CA GLY A 427 -29.94 5.97 -7.46
C GLY A 427 -29.54 4.50 -7.45
N ASP A 428 -28.46 4.09 -8.14
CA ASP A 428 -27.92 2.71 -8.02
C ASP A 428 -27.51 2.38 -6.59
N ASP A 429 -26.78 3.31 -5.95
CA ASP A 429 -26.36 3.24 -4.56
C ASP A 429 -27.54 3.04 -3.60
N VAL A 430 -28.57 3.85 -3.78
CA VAL A 430 -29.80 3.79 -2.97
C VAL A 430 -30.54 2.48 -3.19
N ARG A 431 -30.77 2.06 -4.44
CA ARG A 431 -31.49 0.82 -4.74
C ARG A 431 -30.78 -0.40 -4.18
N ASP A 432 -29.47 -0.52 -4.41
CA ASP A 432 -28.66 -1.62 -3.89
C ASP A 432 -28.67 -1.67 -2.36
N ALA A 433 -28.64 -0.50 -1.71
CA ALA A 433 -28.73 -0.42 -0.25
C ALA A 433 -30.09 -0.89 0.27
N VAL A 434 -31.17 -0.51 -0.41
CA VAL A 434 -32.52 -0.96 -0.06
C VAL A 434 -32.72 -2.45 -0.36
N ASP A 435 -32.10 -3.02 -1.41
CA ASP A 435 -32.09 -4.46 -1.67
C ASP A 435 -31.54 -5.25 -0.46
N ILE A 436 -30.49 -4.72 0.19
CA ILE A 436 -29.92 -5.33 1.40
C ILE A 436 -30.90 -5.25 2.57
N VAL A 437 -31.57 -4.11 2.76
CA VAL A 437 -32.57 -3.93 3.82
C VAL A 437 -33.76 -4.88 3.61
N GLU A 438 -34.28 -4.95 2.39
CA GLU A 438 -35.37 -5.85 2.00
C GLU A 438 -34.99 -7.32 2.20
N ARG A 439 -33.75 -7.69 1.88
CA ARG A 439 -33.25 -9.03 2.17
C ARG A 439 -33.26 -9.35 3.67
N LEU A 440 -32.82 -8.42 4.52
CA LEU A 440 -32.86 -8.61 5.98
C LEU A 440 -34.29 -8.68 6.53
N GLU A 441 -35.22 -7.93 5.94
CA GLU A 441 -36.65 -7.99 6.26
C GLU A 441 -37.24 -9.35 5.88
N ALA A 442 -36.95 -9.85 4.69
CA ALA A 442 -37.44 -11.13 4.20
C ALA A 442 -36.96 -12.33 5.05
N GLU A 443 -35.77 -12.22 5.64
CA GLU A 443 -35.23 -13.20 6.60
C GLU A 443 -35.78 -13.00 8.03
N GLY A 444 -36.63 -12.00 8.26
CA GLY A 444 -37.23 -11.70 9.57
C GLY A 444 -36.22 -11.18 10.60
N LEU A 445 -35.08 -10.64 10.17
CA LEU A 445 -34.00 -10.22 11.07
C LEU A 445 -34.13 -8.78 11.53
N LEU A 446 -34.89 -7.94 10.83
CA LEU A 446 -35.09 -6.55 11.24
C LEU A 446 -36.12 -6.47 12.39
N PRO A 447 -35.92 -5.58 13.37
CA PRO A 447 -36.93 -5.34 14.38
C PRO A 447 -38.20 -4.71 13.78
N THR A 448 -39.33 -5.06 14.37
CA THR A 448 -40.66 -4.50 14.04
C THR A 448 -41.14 -3.49 15.08
N ASP A 449 -40.70 -3.64 16.33
CA ASP A 449 -41.18 -2.82 17.46
C ASP A 449 -40.31 -1.57 17.69
N THR A 450 -39.16 -1.49 17.02
CA THR A 450 -38.24 -0.37 17.05
C THR A 450 -37.71 -0.09 15.65
N PRO A 451 -37.23 1.14 15.37
CA PRO A 451 -36.61 1.45 14.09
C PRO A 451 -35.46 0.49 13.77
N ALA A 452 -35.49 -0.07 12.57
CA ALA A 452 -34.50 -1.02 12.05
C ALA A 452 -33.34 -0.34 11.33
N VAL A 453 -33.60 0.85 10.76
CA VAL A 453 -32.63 1.59 9.92
C VAL A 453 -32.30 2.94 10.53
N GLY A 454 -31.01 3.19 10.79
CA GLY A 454 -30.49 4.42 11.37
C GLY A 454 -29.80 5.25 10.31
N LEU A 455 -30.24 6.48 10.11
CA LEU A 455 -29.79 7.32 9.00
C LEU A 455 -29.10 8.57 9.52
N ASP A 456 -28.14 9.10 8.76
CA ASP A 456 -27.67 10.47 9.00
C ASP A 456 -28.76 11.49 8.61
N ALA A 457 -28.62 12.76 8.99
CA ALA A 457 -29.66 13.76 8.76
C ALA A 457 -29.61 14.41 7.37
N HIS A 458 -28.56 14.16 6.58
CA HIS A 458 -28.31 14.86 5.32
C HIS A 458 -28.23 13.87 4.15
N GLY A 459 -28.70 14.24 2.96
CA GLY A 459 -28.49 13.42 1.76
C GLY A 459 -29.30 12.12 1.67
N ILE A 460 -30.27 11.90 2.56
CA ILE A 460 -31.04 10.63 2.65
C ILE A 460 -32.43 10.68 2.01
N ALA A 461 -32.83 11.77 1.36
CA ALA A 461 -34.19 11.91 0.83
C ALA A 461 -34.54 10.81 -0.20
N GLU A 462 -33.63 10.54 -1.14
CA GLU A 462 -33.82 9.50 -2.16
C GLU A 462 -33.92 8.09 -1.54
N LEU A 463 -33.18 7.85 -0.44
CA LEU A 463 -33.25 6.59 0.30
C LEU A 463 -34.61 6.39 1.00
N LEU A 464 -35.17 7.47 1.56
CA LEU A 464 -36.48 7.42 2.19
C LEU A 464 -37.58 7.15 1.16
N ASP A 465 -37.52 7.83 0.00
CA ASP A 465 -38.47 7.63 -1.09
C ASP A 465 -38.44 6.17 -1.60
N GLU A 466 -37.24 5.58 -1.75
CA GLU A 466 -37.11 4.17 -2.17
C GLU A 466 -37.59 3.18 -1.10
N LEU A 467 -37.29 3.42 0.18
CA LEU A 467 -37.79 2.59 1.29
C LEU A 467 -39.33 2.62 1.36
N GLU A 468 -39.94 3.81 1.23
CA GLU A 468 -41.40 3.96 1.20
C GLU A 468 -42.00 3.24 -0.03
N ALA A 469 -41.39 3.38 -1.20
CA ALA A 469 -41.82 2.70 -2.42
C ALA A 469 -41.81 1.17 -2.30
N ARG A 470 -40.93 0.61 -1.44
CA ARG A 470 -40.86 -0.83 -1.12
C ARG A 470 -41.71 -1.25 0.08
N GLY A 471 -42.51 -0.33 0.63
CA GLY A 471 -43.48 -0.63 1.68
C GLY A 471 -42.92 -0.60 3.10
N PHE A 472 -41.73 -0.02 3.32
CA PHE A 472 -41.25 0.27 4.68
C PHE A 472 -41.97 1.50 5.22
N ALA A 473 -42.70 1.34 6.33
CA ALA A 473 -43.39 2.44 7.00
C ALA A 473 -42.39 3.41 7.67
N GLU A 474 -42.83 4.66 7.91
CA GLU A 474 -41.98 5.71 8.50
C GLU A 474 -41.39 5.36 9.88
N ASP A 475 -42.02 4.48 10.65
CA ASP A 475 -41.55 4.02 11.96
C ASP A 475 -40.40 3.01 11.87
N ARG A 476 -40.08 2.49 10.68
CA ARG A 476 -38.99 1.55 10.44
C ARG A 476 -37.61 2.22 10.42
N PHE A 477 -37.54 3.53 10.27
CA PHE A 477 -36.29 4.27 10.20
C PHE A 477 -36.25 5.47 11.14
N VAL A 478 -35.04 5.88 11.53
CA VAL A 478 -34.84 7.03 12.43
C VAL A 478 -33.59 7.81 12.06
N SER A 479 -33.71 9.14 12.09
CA SER A 479 -32.55 10.02 11.96
C SER A 479 -31.70 9.96 13.23
N VAL A 480 -30.48 9.43 13.10
CA VAL A 480 -29.45 9.45 14.12
C VAL A 480 -28.72 10.78 14.02
N GLY A 481 -28.93 11.63 15.03
CA GLY A 481 -28.29 12.93 15.03
C GLY A 481 -26.77 12.80 15.05
N GLN A 482 -26.11 13.62 14.23
CA GLN A 482 -24.66 13.56 14.03
C GLN A 482 -23.88 14.32 15.13
N GLY A 483 -22.56 14.14 15.15
CA GLY A 483 -21.67 14.79 16.12
C GLY A 483 -21.80 14.19 17.52
N TRP A 484 -22.11 15.02 18.53
CA TRP A 484 -22.10 14.59 19.94
C TRP A 484 -23.13 13.50 20.26
N LYS A 485 -24.22 13.40 19.48
CA LYS A 485 -25.25 12.37 19.64
C LYS A 485 -24.73 10.96 19.30
N LEU A 486 -23.64 10.83 18.53
CA LEU A 486 -22.94 9.57 18.26
C LEU A 486 -21.92 9.17 19.33
N GLN A 487 -21.73 10.00 20.37
CA GLN A 487 -20.68 9.79 21.38
C GLN A 487 -20.77 8.40 22.05
N GLN A 488 -21.97 7.86 22.22
CA GLN A 488 -22.15 6.52 22.78
C GLN A 488 -21.49 5.45 21.89
N ALA A 489 -21.72 5.49 20.57
CA ALA A 489 -21.08 4.57 19.62
C ALA A 489 -19.55 4.77 19.58
N VAL A 490 -19.13 6.04 19.51
CA VAL A 490 -17.71 6.43 19.48
C VAL A 490 -16.93 5.88 20.69
N LEU A 491 -17.52 5.89 21.87
CA LEU A 491 -16.86 5.43 23.11
C LEU A 491 -17.06 3.94 23.42
N THR A 492 -18.16 3.34 22.95
CA THR A 492 -18.51 1.97 23.33
C THR A 492 -17.98 0.92 22.37
N LEU A 493 -17.98 1.18 21.06
CA LEU A 493 -17.43 0.23 20.08
C LEU A 493 -15.95 -0.09 20.31
N PRO A 494 -15.04 0.85 20.67
CA PRO A 494 -13.65 0.52 21.01
C PRO A 494 -13.54 -0.49 22.16
N ARG A 495 -14.45 -0.41 23.15
CA ARG A 495 -14.49 -1.36 24.28
C ARG A 495 -14.93 -2.74 23.82
N ARG A 496 -15.90 -2.83 22.90
CA ARG A 496 -16.34 -4.11 22.32
C ARG A 496 -15.25 -4.75 21.47
N LEU A 497 -14.54 -3.96 20.65
CA LEU A 497 -13.39 -4.43 19.87
C LEU A 497 -12.26 -4.92 20.78
N LYS A 498 -11.93 -4.17 21.84
CA LYS A 498 -10.93 -4.58 22.82
C LYS A 498 -11.25 -5.92 23.49
N ASP A 499 -12.54 -6.16 23.78
CA ASP A 499 -13.04 -7.40 24.38
C ASP A 499 -13.38 -8.49 23.33
N ARG A 500 -13.08 -8.25 22.04
CA ARG A 500 -13.39 -9.14 20.90
C ARG A 500 -14.87 -9.56 20.83
N LYS A 501 -15.78 -8.66 21.21
CA LYS A 501 -17.24 -8.82 21.15
C LYS A 501 -17.90 -8.09 19.97
N LEU A 502 -17.10 -7.46 19.12
CA LEU A 502 -17.48 -6.98 17.80
C LEU A 502 -16.54 -7.68 16.82
N ILE A 503 -17.07 -8.52 15.94
CA ILE A 503 -16.33 -9.27 14.92
C ILE A 503 -16.75 -8.71 13.57
N HIS A 504 -15.81 -8.47 12.66
CA HIS A 504 -16.10 -7.87 11.35
C HIS A 504 -15.49 -8.67 10.19
N GLY A 505 -16.02 -8.49 8.99
CA GLY A 505 -15.62 -9.21 7.76
C GLY A 505 -14.20 -8.96 7.23
N ALA A 506 -13.30 -8.39 8.04
CA ALA A 506 -11.91 -8.05 7.66
C ALA A 506 -11.73 -7.22 6.36
N SER A 507 -12.72 -6.42 5.95
CA SER A 507 -12.65 -5.58 4.74
C SER A 507 -11.55 -4.51 4.81
N ASP A 508 -10.78 -4.39 3.72
CA ASP A 508 -9.76 -3.37 3.50
C ASP A 508 -10.36 -1.93 3.47
N LEU A 509 -11.59 -1.77 2.93
CA LEU A 509 -12.35 -0.52 2.94
C LEU A 509 -12.71 -0.09 4.36
N MET A 510 -13.22 -1.01 5.18
CA MET A 510 -13.52 -0.69 6.59
C MET A 510 -12.25 -0.40 7.38
N ALA A 511 -11.19 -1.17 7.15
CA ALA A 511 -9.86 -0.89 7.70
C ALA A 511 -9.39 0.53 7.35
N TRP A 512 -9.57 0.96 6.10
CA TRP A 512 -9.24 2.31 5.67
C TRP A 512 -10.13 3.38 6.33
N ASN A 513 -11.45 3.17 6.40
CA ASN A 513 -12.38 4.11 7.02
C ASN A 513 -12.10 4.29 8.53
N VAL A 514 -11.82 3.19 9.23
CA VAL A 514 -11.43 3.20 10.64
C VAL A 514 -10.07 3.86 10.84
N GLY A 515 -9.10 3.58 9.97
CA GLY A 515 -7.78 4.18 10.02
C GLY A 515 -7.79 5.71 9.76
N ASN A 516 -8.76 6.19 9.00
CA ASN A 516 -8.98 7.61 8.68
C ASN A 516 -9.72 8.41 9.77
N ALA A 517 -10.28 7.71 10.77
CA ALA A 517 -11.09 8.33 11.81
C ALA A 517 -10.22 9.01 12.87
N LYS A 518 -10.55 10.24 13.20
CA LYS A 518 -9.93 11.05 14.26
C LYS A 518 -10.94 11.33 15.35
N THR A 519 -10.54 11.26 16.62
CA THR A 519 -11.40 11.73 17.73
C THR A 519 -11.02 13.15 18.11
N GLU A 520 -12.01 14.02 18.18
CA GLU A 520 -11.85 15.40 18.66
C GLU A 520 -12.77 15.66 19.86
N LEU A 521 -12.25 16.38 20.86
CA LEU A 521 -13.06 16.88 21.97
C LEU A 521 -13.68 18.22 21.57
N LYS A 522 -15.00 18.25 21.38
CA LYS A 522 -15.74 19.48 21.09
C LYS A 522 -16.63 19.81 22.27
N GLY A 523 -16.23 20.81 23.05
CA GLY A 523 -16.85 21.09 24.35
C GLY A 523 -16.55 19.96 25.34
N SER A 524 -17.59 19.28 25.83
CA SER A 524 -17.45 18.10 26.72
C SER A 524 -17.59 16.75 26.00
N ASN A 525 -17.81 16.76 24.68
CA ASN A 525 -18.23 15.58 23.94
C ASN A 525 -17.16 15.15 22.94
N TYR A 526 -16.90 13.85 22.89
CA TYR A 526 -16.04 13.25 21.87
C TYR A 526 -16.81 13.04 20.59
N ILE A 527 -16.28 13.59 19.49
CA ILE A 527 -16.81 13.41 18.14
C ILE A 527 -15.74 12.75 17.28
N VAL A 528 -16.17 12.03 16.24
CA VAL A 528 -15.27 11.50 15.22
C VAL A 528 -15.33 12.38 13.98
N THR A 529 -14.16 12.72 13.44
CA THR A 529 -13.98 13.51 12.22
C THR A 529 -12.99 12.82 11.28
N LYS A 530 -12.92 13.31 10.03
CA LYS A 530 -11.95 12.86 9.02
C LYS A 530 -10.57 13.42 9.37
N GLN A 531 -9.52 12.58 9.35
CA GLN A 531 -8.13 13.03 9.60
C GLN A 531 -7.66 14.08 8.58
N VAL A 532 -8.04 13.90 7.31
CA VAL A 532 -7.72 14.84 6.22
C VAL A 532 -9.02 15.17 5.49
N ALA A 533 -9.41 16.45 5.49
CA ALA A 533 -10.60 16.89 4.80
C ALA A 533 -10.53 16.57 3.30
N GLY A 534 -11.62 16.02 2.75
CA GLY A 534 -11.76 15.66 1.33
C GLY A 534 -11.17 14.30 0.96
N SER A 535 -9.93 13.98 1.36
CA SER A 535 -9.24 12.77 0.93
C SER A 535 -9.39 11.57 1.87
N ALA A 536 -9.56 11.80 3.17
CA ALA A 536 -9.92 10.75 4.11
C ALA A 536 -11.43 10.48 4.03
N LYS A 537 -11.81 9.20 3.95
CA LYS A 537 -13.21 8.74 3.97
C LYS A 537 -13.46 7.97 5.25
N ILE A 538 -14.59 8.24 5.90
CA ILE A 538 -15.03 7.57 7.15
C ILE A 538 -16.50 7.16 7.06
N ASP A 539 -17.11 7.27 5.88
CA ASP A 539 -18.55 7.23 5.69
C ASP A 539 -19.12 5.83 6.07
N ALA A 540 -18.38 4.75 5.78
CA ALA A 540 -18.74 3.41 6.24
C ALA A 540 -18.61 3.22 7.76
N LEU A 541 -17.69 3.94 8.41
CA LEU A 541 -17.60 3.97 9.87
C LEU A 541 -18.76 4.78 10.49
N MET A 542 -19.17 5.87 9.84
CA MET A 542 -20.33 6.66 10.28
C MET A 542 -21.63 5.87 10.15
N ALA A 543 -21.82 5.15 9.05
CA ALA A 543 -22.89 4.18 8.89
C ALA A 543 -22.85 3.12 10.02
N THR A 544 -21.66 2.64 10.38
CA THR A 544 -21.48 1.72 11.51
C THR A 544 -21.88 2.34 12.85
N PHE A 545 -21.58 3.61 13.08
CA PHE A 545 -22.05 4.32 14.28
C PHE A 545 -23.56 4.46 14.31
N ASN A 546 -24.19 4.76 13.17
CA ASN A 546 -25.65 4.83 13.06
C ASN A 546 -26.30 3.48 13.39
N ALA A 547 -25.77 2.37 12.84
CA ALA A 547 -26.24 1.01 13.17
C ALA A 547 -26.03 0.69 14.66
N ALA A 548 -24.87 1.04 15.22
CA ALA A 548 -24.56 0.78 16.62
C ALA A 548 -25.51 1.50 17.58
N MET A 549 -25.91 2.73 17.25
CA MET A 549 -26.90 3.48 18.02
C MET A 549 -28.24 2.74 18.14
N LEU A 550 -28.68 2.06 17.08
CA LEU A 550 -29.88 1.23 17.14
C LEU A 550 -29.65 -0.06 17.94
N MET A 551 -28.53 -0.74 17.73
CA MET A 551 -28.24 -2.00 18.43
C MET A 551 -28.09 -1.80 19.96
N PHE A 552 -27.68 -0.61 20.43
CA PHE A 552 -27.65 -0.30 21.87
C PHE A 552 -29.02 -0.33 22.54
N ASN A 553 -30.11 -0.14 21.79
CA ASN A 553 -31.48 -0.24 22.31
C ASN A 553 -31.94 -1.69 22.53
N ASN A 554 -31.04 -2.66 22.31
CA ASN A 554 -31.29 -4.09 22.48
C ASN A 554 -32.55 -4.53 21.70
N PRO A 555 -32.59 -4.31 20.37
CA PRO A 555 -33.74 -4.65 19.54
C PRO A 555 -34.08 -6.13 19.68
N GLN A 556 -35.37 -6.43 19.58
CA GLN A 556 -35.89 -7.79 19.63
C GLN A 556 -36.07 -8.33 18.21
N PRO A 557 -35.83 -9.63 17.98
CA PRO A 557 -36.06 -10.24 16.69
C PRO A 557 -37.56 -10.24 16.35
N SER A 558 -37.88 -10.17 15.06
CA SER A 558 -39.28 -10.33 14.63
C SER A 558 -39.79 -11.71 15.09
N GLY A 559 -40.93 -11.74 15.77
CA GLY A 559 -41.54 -12.99 16.26
C GLY A 559 -40.95 -13.58 17.55
N SER A 560 -40.26 -12.79 18.40
CA SER A 560 -39.88 -13.29 19.73
C SER A 560 -41.12 -13.65 20.59
N ILE A 561 -41.02 -14.69 21.42
CA ILE A 561 -42.11 -15.07 22.35
C ILE A 561 -42.48 -13.88 23.26
N GLU A 562 -41.50 -13.06 23.63
CA GLU A 562 -41.72 -11.86 24.43
C GLU A 562 -42.50 -10.78 23.66
N GLY A 563 -42.23 -10.59 22.36
CA GLY A 563 -43.01 -9.71 21.48
C GLY A 563 -44.43 -10.21 21.25
N PHE A 564 -44.61 -11.51 21.06
CA PHE A 564 -45.94 -12.15 20.99
C PHE A 564 -46.72 -11.98 22.30
N LEU A 565 -46.07 -12.10 23.46
CA LEU A 565 -46.69 -11.90 24.77
C LEU A 565 -46.98 -10.43 25.06
N ALA A 566 -46.19 -9.49 24.54
CA ALA A 566 -46.40 -8.06 24.69
C ALA A 566 -47.57 -7.53 23.82
N ASN A 567 -47.81 -8.14 22.65
CA ASN A 567 -48.84 -7.70 21.71
C ASN A 567 -49.63 -8.87 21.09
N PRO A 568 -50.38 -9.65 21.90
CA PRO A 568 -51.07 -10.83 21.39
C PRO A 568 -52.21 -10.43 20.44
N ILE A 569 -52.29 -11.12 19.30
CA ILE A 569 -53.41 -11.00 18.36
C ILE A 569 -54.71 -11.33 19.10
N ARG A 570 -55.54 -10.30 19.33
CA ARG A 570 -56.89 -10.47 19.86
C ARG A 570 -57.82 -10.75 18.71
N VAL A 571 -58.21 -12.02 18.55
CA VAL A 571 -59.35 -12.38 17.70
C VAL A 571 -60.60 -11.90 18.42
N ILE A 572 -61.31 -10.92 17.83
CA ILE A 572 -62.63 -10.45 18.30
C ILE A 572 -63.71 -11.28 17.62
#